data_AF-A0A8T2MSL8-F1
#
_entry.id   AF-A0A8T2MSL8-F1
#
_cell.length_a   1.000
_cell.length_b   1.000
_cell.length_c   1.000
_cell.angle_alpha   90.00
_cell.angle_beta   90.00
_cell.angle_gamma   90.00
#
_symmetry.space_group_name_H-M   'P 1'
#
loop_
_entity.id
_entity.type
_entity.pdbx_description
1 polymer ?
#
loop_
_entity_poly.entity_id
_entity_poly.type
_entity_poly.pdbx_seq_one_letter_code
_entity_poly.pdbx_strand_id
1 'polypeptide(L)'
;MAARKAAIFDLWGCVQSPRPLHVFRKYEEFLGLSRDFLHNAIVDKGPDSALHRAELGRITQTQMLSELQEECQKEASSQGHLLPPQFSVQKLFQDVREALRFNIPILQASAMLRHHGVATCVLANSWVDDSEQRAGTARILSVLHTHFDLVLQSCHTGTRLPDSTFFDHALQQLGVSSNQVIFVSAVEANLATGRDMGMDVVLMDDSNEVMKQLQTLSGVELLSSEETFPVCCNPEDVPHCYVTIKPGVQTHYVDVGEGPAVLLCHGFPESWFSWRYQIPALAEAGFRALVPDMKGYGNSSAPPDIQDYSQEQICQGVAQVTLVGHDWGGTLVWNMAQHHPERVRAVASLNTPLFPVDPKTNPMEKIKAIPVFNYQIYFQDPGVAEAEMEKDLERIFKIMFTGSADSDKGLLINTENVCERGGLFVGLPDDVPRSSMLSESALQYYVQQYSKSGFRFWSDLQVPNLTRGHIEQCGHWTQMERPAELNKILLSWLNEVHQKASIPVSPRL
;
A
#
# COMPACT_ATOMS: atom_id res chain seq x y z
N MET A 1 30.30 -10.69 -12.94
CA MET A 1 30.16 -10.97 -11.49
C MET A 1 28.98 -11.92 -11.30
N ALA A 2 28.70 -12.40 -10.09
CA ALA A 2 27.43 -13.08 -9.82
C ALA A 2 26.29 -12.06 -9.84
N ALA A 3 25.10 -12.43 -10.33
CA ALA A 3 23.92 -11.57 -10.22
C ALA A 3 23.61 -11.30 -8.74
N ARG A 4 23.29 -10.05 -8.41
CA ARG A 4 22.89 -9.66 -7.05
C ARG A 4 21.42 -10.01 -6.88
N LYS A 5 21.11 -10.75 -5.83
CA LYS A 5 19.78 -11.34 -5.58
C LYS A 5 19.05 -10.71 -4.41
N ALA A 6 19.75 -10.00 -3.53
CA ALA A 6 19.11 -9.26 -2.46
C ALA A 6 19.81 -7.94 -2.14
N ALA A 7 19.03 -7.00 -1.60
CA ALA A 7 19.51 -5.78 -0.99
C ALA A 7 19.07 -5.74 0.49
N ILE A 8 20.04 -5.59 1.39
CA ILE A 8 19.83 -5.51 2.84
C ILE A 8 20.10 -4.06 3.28
N PHE A 9 19.21 -3.51 4.10
CA PHE A 9 19.24 -2.11 4.52
C PHE A 9 19.24 -1.99 6.06
N ASP A 10 20.06 -1.09 6.60
CA ASP A 10 20.06 -0.71 8.01
C ASP A 10 18.84 0.17 8.33
N LEU A 11 18.16 -0.07 9.45
CA LEU A 11 17.06 0.81 9.87
C LEU A 11 17.55 2.24 10.17
N TRP A 12 18.68 2.39 10.88
CA TRP A 12 19.03 3.65 11.56
C TRP A 12 19.96 4.55 10.75
N GLY A 13 19.34 5.39 9.92
CA GLY A 13 20.00 6.35 9.03
C GLY A 13 19.87 6.01 7.56
N CYS A 14 19.40 4.81 7.23
CA CYS A 14 19.17 4.37 5.85
C CYS A 14 17.67 4.28 5.55
N VAL A 15 16.92 3.35 6.16
CA VAL A 15 15.46 3.28 5.93
C VAL A 15 14.70 4.36 6.70
N GLN A 16 15.13 4.70 7.93
CA GLN A 16 14.64 5.86 8.68
C GLN A 16 15.73 6.91 8.90
N SER A 17 15.35 8.18 8.77
CA SER A 17 16.23 9.35 8.82
C SER A 17 15.54 10.52 9.54
N PRO A 18 16.24 11.38 10.30
CA PRO A 18 17.67 11.36 10.57
C PRO A 18 18.07 10.29 11.58
N ARG A 19 19.35 9.92 11.61
CA ARG A 19 19.93 9.02 12.64
C ARG A 19 19.65 9.59 14.05
N PRO A 20 19.35 8.75 15.06
CA PRO A 20 19.13 9.20 16.45
C PRO A 20 20.23 10.12 17.00
N LEU A 21 21.50 9.91 16.61
CA LEU A 21 22.65 10.76 16.97
C LEU A 21 22.55 12.23 16.50
N HIS A 22 21.67 12.57 15.55
CA HIS A 22 21.36 13.97 15.21
C HIS A 22 20.37 14.61 16.18
N VAL A 23 19.48 13.81 16.76
CA VAL A 23 18.54 14.27 17.79
C VAL A 23 19.28 14.39 19.13
N PHE A 24 20.17 13.43 19.43
CA PHE A 24 21.03 13.47 20.63
C PHE A 24 21.84 14.77 20.68
N ARG A 25 22.56 15.13 19.61
CA ARG A 25 23.35 16.38 19.57
C ARG A 25 22.50 17.65 19.70
N LYS A 26 21.29 17.68 19.13
CA LYS A 26 20.34 18.80 19.34
C LYS A 26 19.82 18.88 20.79
N TYR A 27 19.66 17.73 21.45
CA TYR A 27 19.25 17.65 22.85
C TYR A 27 20.39 18.06 23.79
N GLU A 28 21.63 17.70 23.47
CA GLU A 28 22.85 18.20 24.14
C GLU A 28 22.96 19.73 24.02
N GLU A 29 22.84 20.28 22.81
CA GLU A 29 22.85 21.72 22.53
C GLU A 29 21.74 22.47 23.29
N PHE A 30 20.51 21.94 23.30
CA PHE A 30 19.37 22.53 24.00
C PHE A 30 19.55 22.53 25.54
N LEU A 31 20.25 21.53 26.08
CA LEU A 31 20.49 21.39 27.51
C LEU A 31 21.83 21.96 28.00
N GLY A 32 22.71 22.39 27.10
CA GLY A 32 24.05 22.86 27.45
C GLY A 32 24.98 21.75 27.97
N LEU A 33 24.76 20.51 27.52
CA LEU A 33 25.62 19.36 27.87
C LEU A 33 26.96 19.41 27.14
N SER A 34 27.92 18.61 27.60
CA SER A 34 29.12 18.31 26.81
C SER A 34 28.74 17.66 25.48
N ARG A 35 29.43 18.07 24.41
CA ARG A 35 29.20 17.52 23.07
C ARG A 35 29.54 16.03 23.04
N ASP A 36 28.69 15.25 22.36
CA ASP A 36 28.79 13.79 22.22
C ASP A 36 28.65 13.05 23.59
N PHE A 37 28.12 13.73 24.62
CA PHE A 37 27.80 13.14 25.94
C PHE A 37 26.83 11.96 25.84
N LEU A 38 25.72 12.11 25.11
CA LEU A 38 24.70 11.07 24.96
C LEU A 38 25.21 9.90 24.14
N HIS A 39 26.10 10.14 23.17
CA HIS A 39 26.79 9.06 22.45
C HIS A 39 27.54 8.17 23.45
N ASN A 40 28.36 8.78 24.30
CA ASN A 40 29.19 8.05 25.27
C ASN A 40 28.36 7.47 26.43
N ALA A 41 27.25 8.12 26.81
CA ALA A 41 26.37 7.69 27.90
C ALA A 41 25.42 6.54 27.52
N ILE A 42 25.04 6.42 26.24
CA ILE A 42 23.97 5.50 25.78
C ILE A 42 24.49 4.46 24.76
N VAL A 43 25.36 4.87 23.83
CA VAL A 43 25.78 4.04 22.68
C VAL A 43 27.09 3.33 22.94
N ASP A 44 28.10 4.05 23.45
CA ASP A 44 29.49 3.55 23.58
C ASP A 44 29.79 2.87 24.94
N LYS A 45 28.74 2.34 25.60
CA LYS A 45 28.81 1.70 26.92
C LYS A 45 29.19 0.21 26.91
N GLY A 46 29.34 -0.40 25.74
CA GLY A 46 29.64 -1.83 25.58
C GLY A 46 28.43 -2.77 25.74
N PRO A 47 28.65 -4.09 25.83
CA PRO A 47 27.59 -5.11 25.67
C PRO A 47 26.60 -5.24 26.83
N ASP A 48 26.95 -4.74 28.01
CA ASP A 48 26.10 -4.80 29.21
C ASP A 48 25.21 -3.56 29.38
N SER A 49 25.27 -2.58 28.47
CA SER A 49 24.45 -1.37 28.53
C SER A 49 22.94 -1.67 28.42
N ALA A 50 22.12 -0.78 28.96
CA ALA A 50 20.68 -0.90 28.87
C ALA A 50 20.18 -0.95 27.41
N LEU A 51 20.72 -0.10 26.53
CA LEU A 51 20.39 -0.13 25.10
C LEU A 51 20.78 -1.46 24.45
N HIS A 52 22.01 -1.97 24.71
CA HIS A 52 22.46 -3.22 24.11
C HIS A 52 21.62 -4.42 24.60
N ARG A 53 21.25 -4.46 25.89
CA ARG A 53 20.36 -5.50 26.43
C ARG A 53 18.95 -5.41 25.86
N ALA A 54 18.42 -4.21 25.62
CA ALA A 54 17.10 -4.01 25.01
C ALA A 54 17.09 -4.41 23.52
N GLU A 55 18.13 -4.05 22.78
CA GLU A 55 18.32 -4.47 21.38
C GLU A 55 18.50 -5.98 21.25
N LEU A 56 19.02 -6.68 22.26
CA LEU A 56 19.04 -8.15 22.33
C LEU A 56 17.77 -8.76 22.94
N GLY A 57 16.70 -7.98 23.15
CA GLY A 57 15.41 -8.47 23.66
C GLY A 57 15.40 -8.93 25.13
N ARG A 58 16.47 -8.64 25.89
CA ARG A 58 16.65 -9.08 27.29
C ARG A 58 15.88 -8.22 28.29
N ILE A 59 15.54 -6.99 27.91
CA ILE A 59 14.71 -6.04 28.68
C ILE A 59 13.75 -5.30 27.74
N THR A 60 12.65 -4.77 28.27
CA THR A 60 11.69 -3.95 27.51
C THR A 60 12.13 -2.49 27.41
N GLN A 61 11.45 -1.70 26.56
CA GLN A 61 11.67 -0.26 26.45
C GLN A 61 11.49 0.47 27.79
N THR A 62 10.46 0.11 28.57
CA THR A 62 10.19 0.78 29.87
C THR A 62 11.32 0.53 30.87
N GLN A 63 11.91 -0.67 30.87
CA GLN A 63 13.12 -0.98 31.65
C GLN A 63 14.34 -0.22 31.10
N MET A 64 14.57 -0.28 29.79
CA MET A 64 15.68 0.38 29.10
C MET A 64 15.73 1.88 29.40
N LEU A 65 14.61 2.61 29.28
CA LEU A 65 14.57 4.05 29.52
C LEU A 65 14.88 4.42 30.98
N SER A 66 14.48 3.58 31.94
CA SER A 66 14.81 3.76 33.36
C SER A 66 16.30 3.53 33.63
N GLU A 67 16.88 2.45 33.07
CA GLU A 67 18.30 2.14 33.27
C GLU A 67 19.21 3.14 32.53
N LEU A 68 18.85 3.58 31.32
CA LEU A 68 19.56 4.63 30.58
C LEU A 68 19.56 5.98 31.31
N GLN A 69 18.49 6.32 32.05
CA GLN A 69 18.46 7.52 32.89
C GLN A 69 19.53 7.42 34.00
N GLU A 70 19.73 6.24 34.59
CA GLU A 70 20.82 6.02 35.54
C GLU A 70 22.20 6.01 34.87
N GLU A 71 22.36 5.39 33.69
CA GLU A 71 23.64 5.35 32.95
C GLU A 71 24.10 6.76 32.59
N CYS A 72 23.19 7.64 32.16
CA CYS A 72 23.44 9.07 31.96
C CYS A 72 23.81 9.79 33.28
N GLN A 73 23.08 9.56 34.37
CA GLN A 73 23.38 10.20 35.66
C GLN A 73 24.75 9.78 36.21
N LYS A 74 25.11 8.50 36.06
CA LYS A 74 26.44 7.96 36.39
C LYS A 74 27.53 8.62 35.54
N GLU A 75 27.31 8.72 34.22
CA GLU A 75 28.25 9.34 33.27
C GLU A 75 28.54 10.81 33.58
N ALA A 76 27.50 11.62 33.80
CA ALA A 76 27.65 13.02 34.19
C ALA A 76 28.43 13.14 35.51
N SER A 77 28.14 12.26 36.47
CA SER A 77 28.79 12.26 37.79
C SER A 77 30.28 11.89 37.69
N SER A 78 30.68 10.96 36.81
CA SER A 78 32.10 10.68 36.52
C SER A 78 32.81 11.82 35.79
N GLN A 79 32.09 12.65 35.03
CA GLN A 79 32.63 13.87 34.40
C GLN A 79 32.64 15.08 35.37
N GLY A 80 32.18 14.93 36.62
CA GLY A 80 32.12 16.02 37.60
C GLY A 80 30.98 17.01 37.33
N HIS A 81 29.91 16.57 36.67
CA HIS A 81 28.78 17.39 36.24
C HIS A 81 27.46 16.87 36.85
N LEU A 82 26.49 17.77 36.97
CA LEU A 82 25.11 17.43 37.30
C LEU A 82 24.25 17.60 36.04
N LEU A 83 23.35 16.66 35.78
CA LEU A 83 22.39 16.79 34.70
C LEU A 83 21.40 17.93 35.00
N PRO A 84 21.00 18.74 34.00
CA PRO A 84 19.98 19.77 34.19
C PRO A 84 18.65 19.19 34.68
N PRO A 85 17.87 19.89 35.53
CA PRO A 85 16.60 19.37 36.09
C PRO A 85 15.56 18.95 35.04
N GLN A 86 15.65 19.46 33.82
CA GLN A 86 14.80 19.13 32.67
C GLN A 86 15.30 17.94 31.83
N PHE A 87 16.41 17.30 32.19
CA PHE A 87 16.96 16.14 31.49
C PHE A 87 16.10 14.89 31.70
N SER A 88 15.64 14.29 30.60
CA SER A 88 14.85 13.05 30.62
C SER A 88 15.14 12.19 29.40
N VAL A 89 15.63 10.98 29.62
CA VAL A 89 15.80 9.97 28.56
C VAL A 89 14.46 9.60 27.92
N GLN A 90 13.35 9.62 28.68
CA GLN A 90 12.02 9.42 28.12
C GLN A 90 11.65 10.52 27.11
N LYS A 91 11.97 11.80 27.40
CA LYS A 91 11.75 12.89 26.43
C LYS A 91 12.72 12.80 25.26
N LEU A 92 13.99 12.45 25.47
CA LEU A 92 14.96 12.21 24.40
C LEU A 92 14.47 11.16 23.40
N PHE A 93 13.96 10.01 23.86
CA PHE A 93 13.44 8.96 22.98
C PHE A 93 12.10 9.34 22.34
N GLN A 94 11.27 10.16 22.99
CA GLN A 94 10.12 10.80 22.36
C GLN A 94 10.55 11.75 21.23
N ASP A 95 11.57 12.59 21.45
CA ASP A 95 12.10 13.52 20.43
C ASP A 95 12.71 12.77 19.24
N VAL A 96 13.35 11.62 19.49
CA VAL A 96 13.80 10.71 18.42
C VAL A 96 12.60 10.20 17.61
N ARG A 97 11.57 9.66 18.28
CA ARG A 97 10.33 9.18 17.65
C ARG A 97 9.59 10.27 16.86
N GLU A 98 9.56 11.50 17.37
CA GLU A 98 8.92 12.65 16.72
C GLU A 98 9.73 13.22 15.54
N ALA A 99 11.05 13.01 15.51
CA ALA A 99 11.94 13.46 14.43
C ALA A 99 12.09 12.46 13.27
N LEU A 100 12.00 11.15 13.53
CA LEU A 100 12.21 10.09 12.53
C LEU A 100 11.18 10.11 11.40
N ARG A 101 11.64 10.03 10.15
CA ARG A 101 10.83 9.89 8.93
C ARG A 101 11.38 8.74 8.09
N PHE A 102 10.56 8.19 7.20
CA PHE A 102 11.03 7.23 6.20
C PHE A 102 11.84 7.94 5.11
N ASN A 103 12.92 7.30 4.66
CA ASN A 103 13.72 7.75 3.53
C ASN A 103 13.03 7.32 2.23
N ILE A 104 12.13 8.17 1.71
CA ILE A 104 11.24 7.82 0.59
C ILE A 104 11.99 7.27 -0.65
N PRO A 105 13.16 7.80 -1.08
CA PRO A 105 13.96 7.18 -2.13
C PRO A 105 14.34 5.72 -1.89
N ILE A 106 14.57 5.30 -0.63
CA ILE A 106 14.92 3.91 -0.28
C ILE A 106 13.69 3.02 -0.20
N LEU A 107 12.53 3.56 0.16
CA LEU A 107 11.26 2.86 0.00
C LEU A 107 10.95 2.62 -1.49
N GLN A 108 11.10 3.64 -2.34
CA GLN A 108 10.99 3.51 -3.80
C GLN A 108 12.02 2.51 -4.37
N ALA A 109 13.27 2.54 -3.87
CA ALA A 109 14.29 1.55 -4.23
C ALA A 109 13.83 0.12 -3.92
N SER A 110 13.30 -0.11 -2.72
CA SER A 110 12.84 -1.44 -2.31
C SER A 110 11.71 -1.94 -3.22
N ALA A 111 10.71 -1.11 -3.53
CA ALA A 111 9.63 -1.45 -4.45
C ALA A 111 10.15 -1.81 -5.86
N MET A 112 11.07 -1.01 -6.42
CA MET A 112 11.63 -1.25 -7.75
C MET A 112 12.54 -2.50 -7.81
N LEU A 113 13.34 -2.75 -6.76
CA LEU A 113 14.16 -3.95 -6.63
C LEU A 113 13.28 -5.22 -6.56
N ARG A 114 12.22 -5.20 -5.73
CA ARG A 114 11.24 -6.29 -5.61
C ARG A 114 10.53 -6.58 -6.92
N HIS A 115 10.10 -5.54 -7.64
CA HIS A 115 9.45 -5.67 -8.95
C HIS A 115 10.35 -6.42 -9.95
N HIS A 116 11.66 -6.25 -9.86
CA HIS A 116 12.66 -6.91 -10.70
C HIS A 116 13.22 -8.23 -10.10
N GLY A 117 12.60 -8.75 -9.04
CA GLY A 117 12.99 -10.04 -8.43
C GLY A 117 14.25 -10.01 -7.57
N VAL A 118 14.71 -8.82 -7.15
CA VAL A 118 15.75 -8.66 -6.14
C VAL A 118 15.07 -8.56 -4.77
N ALA A 119 15.30 -9.55 -3.90
CA ALA A 119 14.70 -9.60 -2.58
C ALA A 119 15.22 -8.48 -1.66
N THR A 120 14.42 -8.02 -0.73
CA THR A 120 14.71 -6.84 0.09
C THR A 120 14.52 -7.10 1.57
N CYS A 121 15.47 -6.63 2.39
CA CYS A 121 15.45 -6.88 3.83
C CYS A 121 15.87 -5.66 4.64
N VAL A 122 15.24 -5.46 5.79
CA VAL A 122 15.69 -4.48 6.81
C VAL A 122 16.29 -5.21 8.00
N LEU A 123 17.49 -4.80 8.41
CA LEU A 123 18.11 -5.16 9.68
C LEU A 123 17.86 -4.04 10.69
N ALA A 124 16.96 -4.28 11.63
CA ALA A 124 16.58 -3.35 12.66
C ALA A 124 17.21 -3.73 14.00
N ASN A 125 18.17 -2.92 14.46
CA ASN A 125 18.52 -2.90 15.88
C ASN A 125 17.35 -2.25 16.63
N SER A 126 16.45 -3.07 17.19
CA SER A 126 15.21 -2.64 17.83
C SER A 126 14.96 -3.40 19.13
N TRP A 127 14.06 -2.85 19.96
CA TRP A 127 13.71 -3.35 21.29
C TRP A 127 12.20 -3.58 21.41
N VAL A 128 11.76 -4.26 22.47
CA VAL A 128 10.33 -4.52 22.72
C VAL A 128 9.68 -3.27 23.33
N ASP A 129 8.83 -2.58 22.57
CA ASP A 129 8.04 -1.42 23.03
C ASP A 129 6.78 -1.89 23.80
N ASP A 130 6.89 -1.91 25.13
CA ASP A 130 5.83 -2.24 26.06
C ASP A 130 4.96 -1.03 26.48
N SER A 131 5.26 0.16 25.95
CA SER A 131 4.59 1.41 26.38
C SER A 131 3.14 1.51 25.90
N GLU A 132 2.37 2.43 26.50
CA GLU A 132 1.05 2.83 26.01
C GLU A 132 1.09 3.39 24.57
N GLN A 133 2.23 3.96 24.17
CA GLN A 133 2.44 4.58 22.86
C GLN A 133 2.89 3.59 21.76
N ARG A 134 3.02 2.29 22.07
CA ARG A 134 3.54 1.25 21.15
C ARG A 134 2.85 1.17 19.79
N ALA A 135 1.63 1.69 19.65
CA ALA A 135 0.94 1.85 18.36
C ALA A 135 1.74 2.66 17.32
N GLY A 136 2.58 3.62 17.76
CA GLY A 136 3.51 4.32 16.86
C GLY A 136 4.59 3.40 16.29
N THR A 137 5.17 2.56 17.14
CA THR A 137 6.17 1.55 16.77
C THR A 137 5.56 0.45 15.89
N ALA A 138 4.33 0.02 16.19
CA ALA A 138 3.58 -0.92 15.36
C ALA A 138 3.29 -0.37 13.95
N ARG A 139 2.91 0.91 13.81
CA ARG A 139 2.74 1.54 12.49
C ARG A 139 4.05 1.60 11.71
N ILE A 140 5.18 1.88 12.36
CA ILE A 140 6.50 1.84 11.71
C ILE A 140 6.79 0.45 11.16
N LEU A 141 6.62 -0.60 11.97
CA LEU A 141 6.82 -1.99 11.54
C LEU A 141 5.87 -2.39 10.40
N SER A 142 4.61 -1.95 10.44
CA SER A 142 3.62 -2.20 9.38
C SER A 142 4.08 -1.65 8.01
N VAL A 143 4.64 -0.44 7.97
CA VAL A 143 5.23 0.12 6.74
C VAL A 143 6.48 -0.66 6.32
N LEU A 144 7.36 -1.05 7.24
CA LEU A 144 8.54 -1.84 6.89
C LEU A 144 8.16 -3.21 6.27
N HIS A 145 7.19 -3.92 6.85
CA HIS A 145 6.68 -5.19 6.29
C HIS A 145 5.89 -5.01 4.98
N THR A 146 5.35 -3.81 4.73
CA THR A 146 4.70 -3.48 3.46
C THR A 146 5.73 -3.30 2.33
N HIS A 147 6.83 -2.58 2.60
CA HIS A 147 7.82 -2.21 1.58
C HIS A 147 8.89 -3.27 1.35
N PHE A 148 9.28 -4.05 2.36
CA PHE A 148 10.39 -5.03 2.28
C PHE A 148 9.91 -6.47 2.48
N ASP A 149 10.55 -7.44 1.81
CA ASP A 149 10.19 -8.87 1.91
C ASP A 149 10.56 -9.48 3.28
N LEU A 150 11.53 -8.90 3.97
CA LEU A 150 11.96 -9.34 5.31
C LEU A 150 12.28 -8.14 6.21
N VAL A 151 11.85 -8.21 7.48
CA VAL A 151 12.22 -7.24 8.52
C VAL A 151 12.71 -8.00 9.73
N LEU A 152 14.03 -8.11 9.90
CA LEU A 152 14.60 -8.74 11.09
C LEU A 152 14.79 -7.70 12.19
N GLN A 153 14.25 -8.03 13.36
CA GLN A 153 14.35 -7.25 14.57
C GLN A 153 15.32 -7.93 15.53
N SER A 154 16.33 -7.20 15.99
CA SER A 154 17.39 -7.74 16.85
C SER A 154 16.84 -8.36 18.14
N CYS A 155 15.82 -7.73 18.74
CA CYS A 155 15.16 -8.22 19.96
C CYS A 155 14.41 -9.54 19.79
N HIS A 156 14.09 -9.95 18.57
CA HIS A 156 13.43 -11.23 18.28
C HIS A 156 14.43 -12.33 17.89
N THR A 157 15.62 -11.97 17.39
CA THR A 157 16.68 -12.95 17.08
C THR A 157 17.65 -13.18 18.24
N GLY A 158 17.78 -12.22 19.16
CA GLY A 158 18.83 -12.24 20.19
C GLY A 158 20.22 -11.91 19.64
N THR A 159 20.31 -11.32 18.44
CA THR A 159 21.52 -10.86 17.75
C THR A 159 21.30 -9.46 17.18
N ARG A 160 22.34 -8.67 16.93
CA ARG A 160 22.22 -7.26 16.49
C ARG A 160 23.38 -6.84 15.61
N LEU A 161 23.23 -5.84 14.75
CA LEU A 161 24.37 -5.23 14.05
C LEU A 161 25.37 -4.65 15.07
N PRO A 162 26.70 -4.84 14.90
CA PRO A 162 27.40 -5.41 13.75
C PRO A 162 27.75 -6.93 13.86
N ASP A 163 26.99 -7.74 14.61
CA ASP A 163 27.25 -9.19 14.70
C ASP A 163 26.95 -9.89 13.35
N SER A 164 27.90 -10.68 12.84
CA SER A 164 27.74 -11.46 11.60
C SER A 164 26.55 -12.42 11.66
N THR A 165 26.24 -12.95 12.85
CA THR A 165 25.13 -13.89 13.09
C THR A 165 23.78 -13.28 12.71
N PHE A 166 23.61 -11.95 12.86
CA PHE A 166 22.38 -11.26 12.48
C PHE A 166 22.22 -11.15 10.96
N PHE A 167 23.33 -11.05 10.22
CA PHE A 167 23.32 -11.18 8.76
C PHE A 167 23.07 -12.63 8.33
N ASP A 168 23.65 -13.63 9.00
CA ASP A 168 23.43 -15.05 8.69
C ASP A 168 21.94 -15.43 8.79
N HIS A 169 21.22 -14.90 9.79
CA HIS A 169 19.77 -15.04 9.89
C HIS A 169 18.99 -14.46 8.70
N ALA A 170 19.46 -13.35 8.11
CA ALA A 170 18.86 -12.77 6.90
C ALA A 170 19.19 -13.60 5.66
N LEU A 171 20.46 -13.98 5.48
CA LEU A 171 20.92 -14.83 4.36
C LEU A 171 20.15 -16.16 4.31
N GLN A 172 19.94 -16.78 5.48
CA GLN A 172 19.16 -18.02 5.61
C GLN A 172 17.70 -17.86 5.20
N GLN A 173 17.02 -16.79 5.65
CA GLN A 173 15.60 -16.57 5.36
C GLN A 173 15.34 -16.08 3.93
N LEU A 174 16.26 -15.30 3.35
CA LEU A 174 16.21 -14.86 1.96
C LEU A 174 16.66 -15.95 0.97
N GLY A 175 17.33 -17.01 1.43
CA GLY A 175 17.83 -18.09 0.56
C GLY A 175 18.99 -17.69 -0.35
N VAL A 176 19.83 -16.72 0.06
CA VAL A 176 20.93 -16.16 -0.74
C VAL A 176 22.28 -16.30 -0.04
N SER A 177 23.37 -16.29 -0.82
CA SER A 177 24.74 -16.19 -0.30
C SER A 177 25.20 -14.73 -0.19
N SER A 178 26.08 -14.41 0.76
CA SER A 178 26.57 -13.04 1.00
C SER A 178 27.11 -12.33 -0.25
N ASN A 179 27.82 -13.05 -1.13
CA ASN A 179 28.33 -12.53 -2.40
C ASN A 179 27.26 -12.23 -3.49
N GLN A 180 25.97 -12.43 -3.18
CA GLN A 180 24.80 -12.02 -3.95
C GLN A 180 24.07 -10.83 -3.30
N VAL A 181 24.56 -10.30 -2.19
CA VAL A 181 23.93 -9.23 -1.41
C VAL A 181 24.63 -7.90 -1.61
N ILE A 182 23.82 -6.83 -1.70
CA ILE A 182 24.23 -5.45 -1.50
C ILE A 182 23.77 -5.03 -0.09
N PHE A 183 24.67 -4.55 0.76
CA PHE A 183 24.32 -4.05 2.10
C PHE A 183 24.48 -2.53 2.21
N VAL A 184 23.41 -1.84 2.64
CA VAL A 184 23.36 -0.38 2.77
C VAL A 184 23.25 0.02 4.25
N SER A 185 24.21 0.80 4.74
CA SER A 185 24.20 1.31 6.12
C SER A 185 24.91 2.65 6.24
N ALA A 186 24.51 3.45 7.24
CA ALA A 186 25.22 4.67 7.63
C ALA A 186 26.32 4.40 8.70
N VAL A 187 26.45 3.16 9.19
CA VAL A 187 27.38 2.76 10.25
C VAL A 187 28.56 2.02 9.64
N GLU A 188 29.75 2.63 9.68
CA GLU A 188 30.97 2.04 9.10
C GLU A 188 31.35 0.67 9.72
N ALA A 189 31.08 0.44 11.01
CA ALA A 189 31.27 -0.86 11.64
C ALA A 189 30.32 -1.96 11.12
N ASN A 190 29.10 -1.59 10.72
CA ASN A 190 28.15 -2.51 10.10
C ASN A 190 28.61 -2.84 8.67
N LEU A 191 29.07 -1.82 7.92
CA LEU A 191 29.63 -1.99 6.57
C LEU A 191 30.89 -2.85 6.56
N ALA A 192 31.80 -2.67 7.53
CA ALA A 192 33.01 -3.48 7.67
C ALA A 192 32.67 -4.98 7.78
N THR A 193 31.73 -5.34 8.65
CA THR A 193 31.25 -6.72 8.79
C THR A 193 30.66 -7.27 7.48
N GLY A 194 29.87 -6.45 6.76
CA GLY A 194 29.35 -6.82 5.44
C GLY A 194 30.45 -7.12 4.41
N ARG A 195 31.55 -6.35 4.41
CA ARG A 195 32.73 -6.60 3.54
C ARG A 195 33.44 -7.88 3.94
N ASP A 196 33.64 -8.12 5.23
CA ASP A 196 34.32 -9.31 5.75
C ASP A 196 33.53 -10.60 5.46
N MET A 197 32.18 -10.50 5.41
CA MET A 197 31.30 -11.57 4.92
C MET A 197 31.26 -11.70 3.39
N GLY A 198 31.87 -10.77 2.65
CA GLY A 198 31.95 -10.81 1.18
C GLY A 198 30.75 -10.23 0.43
N MET A 199 29.97 -9.34 1.06
CA MET A 199 28.90 -8.57 0.40
C MET A 199 29.46 -7.36 -0.37
N ASP A 200 28.74 -6.88 -1.38
CA ASP A 200 28.94 -5.49 -1.82
C ASP A 200 28.37 -4.57 -0.75
N VAL A 201 29.04 -3.47 -0.40
CA VAL A 201 28.54 -2.54 0.62
C VAL A 201 28.49 -1.11 0.14
N VAL A 202 27.45 -0.38 0.54
CA VAL A 202 27.17 1.00 0.14
C VAL A 202 27.00 1.84 1.41
N LEU A 203 27.81 2.90 1.53
CA LEU A 203 27.66 3.89 2.61
C LEU A 203 26.44 4.76 2.34
N MET A 204 25.58 4.92 3.35
CA MET A 204 24.48 5.87 3.34
C MET A 204 24.93 7.24 3.87
N ASP A 205 25.19 8.16 2.95
CA ASP A 205 25.43 9.58 3.21
C ASP A 205 24.47 10.50 2.42
N ASP A 206 24.29 10.28 1.11
CA ASP A 206 23.28 10.90 0.25
C ASP A 206 22.42 9.86 -0.48
N SER A 207 21.09 10.00 -0.41
CA SER A 207 20.18 9.03 -1.03
C SER A 207 20.33 8.91 -2.55
N ASN A 208 20.70 9.98 -3.27
CA ASN A 208 20.84 9.95 -4.73
C ASN A 208 22.10 9.18 -5.16
N GLU A 209 23.20 9.32 -4.41
CA GLU A 209 24.43 8.56 -4.66
C GLU A 209 24.27 7.08 -4.29
N VAL A 210 23.56 6.78 -3.20
CA VAL A 210 23.14 5.42 -2.85
C VAL A 210 22.30 4.79 -3.97
N MET A 211 21.36 5.53 -4.56
CA MET A 211 20.53 5.03 -5.67
C MET A 211 21.35 4.71 -6.93
N LYS A 212 22.36 5.52 -7.28
CA LYS A 212 23.29 5.20 -8.39
C LYS A 212 24.07 3.91 -8.11
N GLN A 213 24.57 3.75 -6.89
CA GLN A 213 25.33 2.55 -6.49
C GLN A 213 24.44 1.31 -6.48
N LEU A 214 23.23 1.39 -5.92
CA LEU A 214 22.23 0.32 -5.96
C LEU A 214 21.87 -0.08 -7.40
N GLN A 215 21.60 0.88 -8.29
CA GLN A 215 21.34 0.62 -9.70
C GLN A 215 22.54 -0.06 -10.39
N THR A 216 23.75 0.42 -10.13
CA THR A 216 24.99 -0.14 -10.73
C THR A 216 25.28 -1.57 -10.25
N LEU A 217 25.01 -1.89 -8.98
CA LEU A 217 25.30 -3.19 -8.38
C LEU A 217 24.20 -4.22 -8.60
N SER A 218 22.93 -3.80 -8.64
CA SER A 218 21.78 -4.69 -8.90
C SER A 218 21.54 -4.94 -10.39
N GLY A 219 21.84 -3.95 -11.24
CA GLY A 219 21.42 -3.94 -12.65
C GLY A 219 19.96 -3.53 -12.87
N VAL A 220 19.24 -3.13 -11.81
CA VAL A 220 17.87 -2.61 -11.87
C VAL A 220 17.91 -1.09 -12.07
N GLU A 221 17.05 -0.55 -12.94
CA GLU A 221 16.93 0.89 -13.10
C GLU A 221 16.12 1.49 -11.94
N LEU A 222 16.75 2.41 -11.20
CA LEU A 222 16.19 3.05 -9.99
C LEU A 222 16.10 4.58 -10.10
N LEU A 223 16.66 5.15 -11.17
CA LEU A 223 16.76 6.59 -11.43
C LEU A 223 16.05 7.03 -12.72
N SER A 224 15.24 6.14 -13.32
CA SER A 224 14.34 6.45 -14.42
C SER A 224 13.35 7.56 -14.03
N SER A 225 13.02 8.44 -14.97
CA SER A 225 11.98 9.46 -14.79
C SER A 225 10.54 8.91 -14.93
N GLU A 226 10.37 7.61 -15.14
CA GLU A 226 9.06 6.95 -15.14
C GLU A 226 8.55 6.80 -13.70
N GLU A 227 7.23 6.90 -13.54
CA GLU A 227 6.57 6.97 -12.24
C GLU A 227 6.80 5.69 -11.43
N THR A 228 7.46 5.80 -10.27
CA THR A 228 7.66 4.67 -9.37
C THR A 228 6.31 4.15 -8.91
N PHE A 229 5.95 2.93 -9.33
CA PHE A 229 4.72 2.27 -8.87
C PHE A 229 4.66 2.28 -7.34
N PRO A 230 3.54 2.73 -6.72
CA PRO A 230 3.33 2.60 -5.28
C PRO A 230 3.39 1.12 -4.86
N VAL A 231 3.52 0.86 -3.56
CA VAL A 231 3.52 -0.52 -3.08
C VAL A 231 2.20 -1.20 -3.42
N CYS A 232 2.33 -2.37 -4.01
CA CYS A 232 1.26 -3.34 -4.22
C CYS A 232 1.06 -4.15 -2.93
N CYS A 233 -0.16 -4.27 -2.42
CA CYS A 233 -0.42 -5.30 -1.41
C CYS A 233 -0.27 -6.71 -2.00
N ASN A 234 0.09 -7.67 -1.16
CA ASN A 234 0.05 -9.11 -1.48
C ASN A 234 -1.26 -9.69 -0.90
N PRO A 235 -2.03 -10.52 -1.64
CA PRO A 235 -3.24 -11.13 -1.11
C PRO A 235 -3.03 -11.95 0.17
N GLU A 236 -1.86 -12.59 0.35
CA GLU A 236 -1.60 -13.42 1.53
C GLU A 236 -1.33 -12.61 2.81
N ASP A 237 -0.97 -11.32 2.67
CA ASP A 237 -0.53 -10.46 3.78
C ASP A 237 -1.65 -9.51 4.30
N VAL A 238 -2.86 -9.56 3.76
CA VAL A 238 -3.97 -8.66 4.13
C VAL A 238 -5.10 -9.35 4.92
N PRO A 239 -5.78 -8.65 5.85
CA PRO A 239 -6.90 -9.24 6.58
C PRO A 239 -8.13 -9.45 5.68
N HIS A 240 -8.38 -10.72 5.34
CA HIS A 240 -9.58 -11.18 4.64
C HIS A 240 -10.76 -11.31 5.62
N CYS A 241 -11.77 -10.45 5.48
CA CYS A 241 -12.95 -10.38 6.33
C CYS A 241 -14.24 -10.75 5.58
N TYR A 242 -15.25 -11.21 6.32
CA TYR A 242 -16.52 -11.69 5.75
C TYR A 242 -17.70 -11.17 6.57
N VAL A 243 -18.71 -10.61 5.90
CA VAL A 243 -19.95 -10.13 6.52
C VAL A 243 -21.17 -10.75 5.83
N THR A 244 -22.15 -11.21 6.62
CA THR A 244 -23.40 -11.78 6.08
C THR A 244 -24.46 -10.69 6.05
N ILE A 245 -24.85 -10.25 4.85
CA ILE A 245 -25.80 -9.13 4.66
C ILE A 245 -27.25 -9.60 4.79
N LYS A 246 -27.56 -10.77 4.22
CA LYS A 246 -28.83 -11.50 4.40
C LYS A 246 -28.56 -13.01 4.35
N PRO A 247 -29.46 -13.88 4.85
CA PRO A 247 -29.24 -15.33 4.84
C PRO A 247 -28.90 -15.83 3.42
N GLY A 248 -27.80 -16.57 3.30
CA GLY A 248 -27.29 -17.05 2.00
C GLY A 248 -26.51 -16.04 1.17
N VAL A 249 -26.33 -14.78 1.62
CA VAL A 249 -25.53 -13.76 0.93
C VAL A 249 -24.48 -13.17 1.88
N GLN A 250 -23.24 -13.59 1.64
CA GLN A 250 -22.04 -13.14 2.33
C GLN A 250 -21.17 -12.28 1.38
N THR A 251 -20.65 -11.17 1.89
CA THR A 251 -19.70 -10.29 1.20
C THR A 251 -18.32 -10.50 1.82
N HIS A 252 -17.34 -10.79 0.99
CA HIS A 252 -15.92 -10.75 1.33
C HIS A 252 -15.39 -9.32 1.18
N TYR A 253 -14.52 -8.88 2.09
CA TYR A 253 -13.78 -7.63 1.98
C TYR A 253 -12.42 -7.68 2.67
N VAL A 254 -11.47 -6.89 2.16
CA VAL A 254 -10.18 -6.64 2.81
C VAL A 254 -10.27 -5.41 3.72
N ASP A 255 -9.64 -5.48 4.91
CA ASP A 255 -9.74 -4.49 5.98
C ASP A 255 -8.33 -4.07 6.45
N VAL A 256 -7.83 -2.90 6.03
CA VAL A 256 -6.45 -2.46 6.26
C VAL A 256 -6.38 -1.01 6.73
N GLY A 257 -5.56 -0.76 7.76
CA GLY A 257 -5.31 0.58 8.29
C GLY A 257 -6.23 1.01 9.44
N GLU A 258 -5.90 2.13 10.07
CA GLU A 258 -6.66 2.72 11.18
C GLU A 258 -7.01 4.17 10.82
N GLY A 259 -8.24 4.61 11.14
CA GLY A 259 -8.69 5.98 10.90
C GLY A 259 -10.10 6.05 10.32
N PRO A 260 -10.45 7.15 9.61
CA PRO A 260 -11.74 7.28 8.93
C PRO A 260 -11.89 6.19 7.86
N ALA A 261 -13.08 5.59 7.79
CA ALA A 261 -13.36 4.47 6.88
C ALA A 261 -13.62 4.96 5.44
N VAL A 262 -12.90 4.36 4.49
CA VAL A 262 -13.00 4.58 3.05
C VAL A 262 -13.34 3.24 2.39
N LEU A 263 -14.54 3.13 1.84
CA LEU A 263 -15.00 1.94 1.10
C LEU A 263 -14.64 2.09 -0.38
N LEU A 264 -13.85 1.16 -0.92
CA LEU A 264 -13.41 1.15 -2.32
C LEU A 264 -14.20 0.11 -3.14
N CYS A 265 -15.15 0.58 -3.96
CA CYS A 265 -15.98 -0.26 -4.81
C CYS A 265 -15.33 -0.40 -6.21
N HIS A 266 -14.91 -1.62 -6.57
CA HIS A 266 -14.45 -1.90 -7.94
C HIS A 266 -15.63 -2.03 -8.93
N GLY A 267 -15.32 -2.01 -10.23
CA GLY A 267 -16.28 -2.25 -11.32
C GLY A 267 -16.06 -3.59 -12.02
N PHE A 268 -16.17 -3.61 -13.34
CA PHE A 268 -16.14 -4.83 -14.17
C PHE A 268 -15.03 -4.82 -15.23
N PRO A 269 -14.34 -5.95 -15.48
CA PRO A 269 -14.27 -7.15 -14.66
C PRO A 269 -13.10 -7.03 -13.67
N GLU A 270 -13.40 -6.65 -12.43
CA GLU A 270 -12.39 -6.42 -11.38
C GLU A 270 -12.58 -7.35 -10.16
N SER A 271 -11.77 -7.13 -9.13
CA SER A 271 -11.85 -7.72 -7.79
C SER A 271 -11.38 -6.65 -6.80
N TRP A 272 -11.48 -6.88 -5.48
CA TRP A 272 -10.86 -6.02 -4.47
C TRP A 272 -9.37 -5.70 -4.80
N PHE A 273 -8.67 -6.65 -5.43
CA PHE A 273 -7.26 -6.55 -5.82
C PHE A 273 -6.95 -5.54 -6.94
N SER A 274 -7.96 -4.95 -7.60
CA SER A 274 -7.73 -3.76 -8.44
C SER A 274 -7.24 -2.55 -7.65
N TRP A 275 -7.61 -2.46 -6.37
CA TRP A 275 -7.21 -1.37 -5.47
C TRP A 275 -5.87 -1.62 -4.75
N ARG A 276 -5.08 -2.60 -5.21
CA ARG A 276 -3.83 -3.06 -4.56
C ARG A 276 -2.78 -1.99 -4.31
N TYR A 277 -2.80 -0.89 -5.06
CA TYR A 277 -1.91 0.26 -4.89
C TYR A 277 -2.50 1.38 -3.99
N GLN A 278 -3.82 1.38 -3.79
CA GLN A 278 -4.53 2.35 -2.97
C GLN A 278 -4.65 1.86 -1.53
N ILE A 279 -4.77 0.55 -1.32
CA ILE A 279 -4.88 -0.08 0.01
C ILE A 279 -3.69 0.31 0.91
N PRO A 280 -2.41 0.14 0.52
CA PRO A 280 -1.28 0.58 1.35
C PRO A 280 -1.26 2.10 1.54
N ALA A 281 -1.45 2.87 0.47
CA ALA A 281 -1.36 4.33 0.51
C ALA A 281 -2.43 4.99 1.41
N LEU A 282 -3.64 4.41 1.50
CA LEU A 282 -4.67 4.85 2.43
C LEU A 282 -4.30 4.54 3.88
N ALA A 283 -3.79 3.33 4.15
CA ALA A 283 -3.38 2.92 5.48
C ALA A 283 -2.18 3.72 6.00
N GLU A 284 -1.17 3.98 5.15
CA GLU A 284 -0.04 4.86 5.44
C GLU A 284 -0.47 6.29 5.75
N ALA A 285 -1.50 6.78 5.05
CA ALA A 285 -2.06 8.11 5.26
C ALA A 285 -3.03 8.23 6.46
N GLY A 286 -3.25 7.15 7.23
CA GLY A 286 -4.13 7.17 8.41
C GLY A 286 -5.62 7.09 8.09
N PHE A 287 -5.98 6.39 7.01
CA PHE A 287 -7.35 5.97 6.71
C PHE A 287 -7.49 4.45 6.87
N ARG A 288 -8.71 4.00 7.10
CA ARG A 288 -9.05 2.56 7.09
C ARG A 288 -9.67 2.21 5.75
N ALA A 289 -8.92 1.50 4.92
CA ALA A 289 -9.38 0.98 3.63
C ALA A 289 -10.26 -0.26 3.86
N LEU A 290 -11.49 -0.20 3.38
CA LEU A 290 -12.43 -1.32 3.31
C LEU A 290 -12.65 -1.64 1.84
N VAL A 291 -12.25 -2.82 1.38
CA VAL A 291 -12.27 -3.15 -0.06
C VAL A 291 -13.00 -4.46 -0.29
N PRO A 292 -14.31 -4.43 -0.58
CA PRO A 292 -15.07 -5.62 -0.92
C PRO A 292 -14.64 -6.23 -2.26
N ASP A 293 -14.73 -7.56 -2.37
CA ASP A 293 -15.17 -8.12 -3.65
C ASP A 293 -16.66 -7.77 -3.79
N MET A 294 -17.05 -7.13 -4.89
CA MET A 294 -18.44 -6.77 -5.10
C MET A 294 -19.34 -8.02 -5.20
N LYS A 295 -20.64 -7.86 -5.00
CA LYS A 295 -21.60 -8.97 -5.12
C LYS A 295 -21.54 -9.57 -6.52
N GLY A 296 -21.32 -10.88 -6.63
CA GLY A 296 -21.06 -11.56 -7.91
C GLY A 296 -19.58 -11.82 -8.22
N TYR A 297 -18.65 -11.39 -7.37
CA TYR A 297 -17.21 -11.39 -7.67
C TYR A 297 -16.38 -12.11 -6.60
N GLY A 298 -15.31 -12.80 -7.02
CA GLY A 298 -14.25 -13.31 -6.14
C GLY A 298 -14.75 -14.22 -5.02
N ASN A 299 -14.58 -13.78 -3.76
CA ASN A 299 -14.99 -14.55 -2.57
C ASN A 299 -16.32 -14.05 -1.97
N SER A 300 -16.98 -13.09 -2.63
CA SER A 300 -18.35 -12.68 -2.32
C SER A 300 -19.38 -13.59 -2.98
N SER A 301 -20.57 -13.67 -2.38
CA SER A 301 -21.66 -14.51 -2.89
C SER A 301 -22.17 -14.03 -4.26
N ALA A 302 -22.30 -14.97 -5.20
CA ALA A 302 -22.82 -14.76 -6.54
C ALA A 302 -24.17 -15.50 -6.72
N PRO A 303 -25.30 -14.97 -6.20
CA PRO A 303 -26.62 -15.56 -6.44
C PRO A 303 -26.97 -15.55 -7.95
N PRO A 304 -27.81 -16.48 -8.44
CA PRO A 304 -28.13 -16.58 -9.87
C PRO A 304 -29.27 -15.63 -10.32
N ASP A 305 -29.98 -14.97 -9.41
CA ASP A 305 -31.10 -14.07 -9.74
C ASP A 305 -30.60 -12.65 -10.07
N ILE A 306 -30.99 -12.14 -11.24
CA ILE A 306 -30.69 -10.77 -11.69
C ILE A 306 -31.20 -9.71 -10.70
N GLN A 307 -32.37 -9.95 -10.08
CA GLN A 307 -32.98 -8.99 -9.14
C GLN A 307 -32.13 -8.77 -7.89
N ASP A 308 -31.29 -9.76 -7.54
CA ASP A 308 -30.37 -9.66 -6.41
C ASP A 308 -29.21 -8.66 -6.69
N TYR A 309 -28.96 -8.29 -7.95
CA TYR A 309 -27.96 -7.28 -8.37
C TYR A 309 -28.58 -5.90 -8.63
N SER A 310 -29.89 -5.74 -8.42
CA SER A 310 -30.53 -4.42 -8.45
C SER A 310 -29.92 -3.49 -7.41
N GLN A 311 -29.82 -2.21 -7.74
CA GLN A 311 -29.16 -1.22 -6.87
C GLN A 311 -29.83 -1.08 -5.50
N GLU A 312 -31.15 -1.23 -5.43
CA GLU A 312 -31.91 -1.26 -4.18
C GLU A 312 -31.44 -2.38 -3.23
N GLN A 313 -30.94 -3.51 -3.76
CA GLN A 313 -30.38 -4.60 -2.96
C GLN A 313 -28.89 -4.39 -2.61
N ILE A 314 -28.11 -3.74 -3.49
CA ILE A 314 -26.67 -3.50 -3.27
C ILE A 314 -26.43 -2.34 -2.29
N CYS A 315 -27.28 -1.31 -2.28
CA CYS A 315 -27.13 -0.12 -1.44
C CYS A 315 -27.40 -0.34 0.08
N GLN A 316 -27.65 -1.57 0.53
CA GLN A 316 -28.09 -1.85 1.90
C GLN A 316 -26.92 -2.14 2.86
N GLY A 317 -26.98 -1.57 4.06
CA GLY A 317 -26.26 -2.10 5.24
C GLY A 317 -25.07 -1.31 5.78
N VAL A 318 -24.64 -0.20 5.16
CA VAL A 318 -23.47 0.57 5.62
C VAL A 318 -23.86 1.70 6.61
N ALA A 319 -22.93 2.05 7.51
CA ALA A 319 -22.97 3.26 8.35
C ALA A 319 -22.38 4.49 7.60
N GLN A 320 -22.13 5.62 8.28
CA GLN A 320 -21.44 6.75 7.65
C GLN A 320 -20.00 6.42 7.25
N VAL A 321 -19.74 6.33 5.95
CA VAL A 321 -18.41 6.07 5.35
C VAL A 321 -18.12 7.02 4.20
N THR A 322 -16.84 7.21 3.86
CA THR A 322 -16.48 7.75 2.56
C THR A 322 -16.55 6.64 1.52
N LEU A 323 -17.13 6.93 0.36
CA LEU A 323 -17.24 6.01 -0.76
C LEU A 323 -16.33 6.45 -1.92
N VAL A 324 -15.60 5.50 -2.51
CA VAL A 324 -14.84 5.69 -3.75
C VAL A 324 -15.18 4.54 -4.69
N GLY A 325 -15.52 4.85 -5.94
CA GLY A 325 -15.89 3.85 -6.94
C GLY A 325 -15.07 3.96 -8.22
N HIS A 326 -14.86 2.83 -8.90
CA HIS A 326 -14.37 2.77 -10.28
C HIS A 326 -15.39 2.03 -11.15
N ASP A 327 -15.58 2.42 -12.42
CA ASP A 327 -16.49 1.78 -13.38
C ASP A 327 -17.91 1.56 -12.76
N TRP A 328 -18.49 0.36 -12.70
CA TRP A 328 -19.79 0.13 -12.03
C TRP A 328 -19.78 0.44 -10.53
N GLY A 329 -18.63 0.29 -9.87
CA GLY A 329 -18.44 0.78 -8.51
C GLY A 329 -18.62 2.29 -8.43
N GLY A 330 -18.23 3.03 -9.47
CA GLY A 330 -18.52 4.46 -9.66
C GLY A 330 -20.03 4.75 -9.71
N THR A 331 -20.78 3.98 -10.50
CA THR A 331 -22.26 4.05 -10.53
C THR A 331 -22.86 3.77 -9.14
N LEU A 332 -22.38 2.75 -8.43
CA LEU A 332 -22.88 2.40 -7.09
C LEU A 332 -22.68 3.54 -6.08
N VAL A 333 -21.48 4.12 -6.02
CA VAL A 333 -21.21 5.16 -5.01
C VAL A 333 -21.98 6.45 -5.30
N TRP A 334 -22.22 6.77 -6.57
CA TRP A 334 -23.17 7.83 -6.95
C TRP A 334 -24.60 7.53 -6.50
N ASN A 335 -25.08 6.28 -6.66
CA ASN A 335 -26.44 5.91 -6.27
C ASN A 335 -26.64 5.88 -4.75
N MET A 336 -25.64 5.42 -3.99
CA MET A 336 -25.60 5.54 -2.53
C MET A 336 -25.75 6.99 -2.06
N ALA A 337 -25.04 7.93 -2.70
CA ALA A 337 -25.05 9.35 -2.33
C ALA A 337 -26.40 10.06 -2.59
N GLN A 338 -27.30 9.48 -3.39
CA GLN A 338 -28.64 10.01 -3.68
C GLN A 338 -29.71 9.45 -2.77
N HIS A 339 -29.72 8.11 -2.63
CA HIS A 339 -30.79 7.38 -1.96
C HIS A 339 -30.52 7.24 -0.46
N HIS A 340 -29.24 7.28 -0.05
CA HIS A 340 -28.81 7.18 1.34
C HIS A 340 -27.76 8.24 1.74
N PRO A 341 -27.98 9.55 1.48
CA PRO A 341 -27.04 10.61 1.83
C PRO A 341 -26.74 10.66 3.34
N GLU A 342 -27.61 10.14 4.20
CA GLU A 342 -27.36 10.00 5.63
C GLU A 342 -26.21 9.04 5.97
N ARG A 343 -25.82 8.16 5.03
CA ARG A 343 -24.74 7.16 5.14
C ARG A 343 -23.47 7.53 4.36
N VAL A 344 -23.51 8.59 3.56
CA VAL A 344 -22.37 8.96 2.70
C VAL A 344 -21.67 10.19 3.27
N ARG A 345 -20.53 9.97 3.92
CA ARG A 345 -19.64 11.02 4.46
C ARG A 345 -19.07 11.90 3.34
N ALA A 346 -18.74 11.26 2.21
CA ALA A 346 -18.21 11.83 0.98
C ALA A 346 -18.29 10.76 -0.14
N VAL A 347 -18.29 11.18 -1.40
CA VAL A 347 -18.30 10.30 -2.58
C VAL A 347 -17.33 10.78 -3.66
N ALA A 348 -16.58 9.85 -4.25
CA ALA A 348 -15.77 10.06 -5.45
C ALA A 348 -15.95 8.91 -6.45
N SER A 349 -15.88 9.20 -7.75
CA SER A 349 -15.93 8.20 -8.82
C SER A 349 -14.75 8.38 -9.76
N LEU A 350 -14.14 7.28 -10.16
CA LEU A 350 -13.10 7.20 -11.17
C LEU A 350 -13.71 6.71 -12.48
N ASN A 351 -13.38 7.42 -13.56
CA ASN A 351 -13.78 7.15 -14.95
C ASN A 351 -15.30 7.32 -15.21
N THR A 352 -16.17 6.71 -14.41
CA THR A 352 -17.63 6.76 -14.56
C THR A 352 -18.20 8.16 -14.28
N PRO A 353 -18.72 8.86 -15.31
CA PRO A 353 -19.36 10.14 -15.14
C PRO A 353 -20.76 9.97 -14.54
N LEU A 354 -21.31 11.08 -14.08
CA LEU A 354 -22.61 11.13 -13.45
C LEU A 354 -23.71 11.46 -14.48
N PHE A 355 -24.61 10.52 -14.78
CA PHE A 355 -25.60 10.66 -15.85
C PHE A 355 -26.94 11.28 -15.38
N PRO A 356 -27.51 12.27 -16.11
CA PRO A 356 -28.76 12.91 -15.70
C PRO A 356 -30.05 12.06 -15.86
N VAL A 357 -30.68 11.76 -14.73
CA VAL A 357 -32.03 11.17 -14.59
C VAL A 357 -33.15 12.02 -15.21
N ASP A 358 -33.64 11.71 -16.42
CA ASP A 358 -35.00 12.13 -16.81
C ASP A 358 -36.01 11.02 -16.48
N PRO A 359 -36.86 11.18 -15.45
CA PRO A 359 -37.84 10.17 -15.04
C PRO A 359 -39.01 9.99 -16.03
N LYS A 360 -39.07 10.77 -17.12
CA LYS A 360 -40.09 10.62 -18.18
C LYS A 360 -39.66 9.72 -19.34
N THR A 361 -38.37 9.40 -19.45
CA THR A 361 -37.83 8.58 -20.53
C THR A 361 -37.30 7.27 -19.96
N ASN A 362 -37.66 6.14 -20.56
CA ASN A 362 -37.13 4.83 -20.17
C ASN A 362 -35.60 4.80 -20.38
N PRO A 363 -34.76 4.55 -19.34
CA PRO A 363 -33.31 4.49 -19.49
C PRO A 363 -32.85 3.48 -20.55
N MET A 364 -33.55 2.35 -20.68
CA MET A 364 -33.23 1.31 -21.65
C MET A 364 -33.47 1.75 -23.10
N GLU A 365 -34.35 2.73 -23.36
CA GLU A 365 -34.49 3.32 -24.70
C GLU A 365 -33.37 4.32 -25.02
N LYS A 366 -32.82 5.01 -24.01
CA LYS A 366 -31.60 5.83 -24.18
C LYS A 366 -30.37 4.96 -24.46
N ILE A 367 -30.20 3.86 -23.73
CA ILE A 367 -29.12 2.88 -23.96
C ILE A 367 -29.23 2.31 -25.39
N LYS A 368 -30.43 1.88 -25.82
CA LYS A 368 -30.69 1.39 -27.18
C LYS A 368 -30.46 2.43 -28.29
N ALA A 369 -30.50 3.72 -27.98
CA ALA A 369 -30.24 4.79 -28.94
C ALA A 369 -28.74 5.16 -29.06
N ILE A 370 -27.85 4.56 -28.26
CA ILE A 370 -26.42 4.90 -28.20
C ILE A 370 -25.60 3.67 -28.62
N PRO A 371 -25.02 3.63 -29.85
CA PRO A 371 -24.34 2.45 -30.37
C PRO A 371 -23.23 1.91 -29.47
N VAL A 372 -22.41 2.79 -28.87
CA VAL A 372 -21.29 2.44 -27.97
C VAL A 372 -21.73 1.77 -26.67
N PHE A 373 -23.04 1.74 -26.35
CA PHE A 373 -23.62 1.02 -25.22
C PHE A 373 -24.34 -0.27 -25.64
N ASN A 374 -24.27 -0.71 -26.90
CA ASN A 374 -24.88 -1.96 -27.37
C ASN A 374 -24.39 -3.19 -26.57
N TYR A 375 -23.13 -3.19 -26.11
CA TYR A 375 -22.61 -4.21 -25.19
C TYR A 375 -23.44 -4.37 -23.90
N GLN A 376 -24.03 -3.29 -23.36
CA GLN A 376 -24.87 -3.35 -22.16
C GLN A 376 -26.20 -4.06 -22.41
N ILE A 377 -26.64 -4.13 -23.67
CA ILE A 377 -27.82 -4.87 -24.13
C ILE A 377 -27.47 -6.35 -24.27
N TYR A 378 -26.33 -6.66 -24.87
CA TYR A 378 -25.80 -8.03 -24.96
C TYR A 378 -25.63 -8.67 -23.56
N PHE A 379 -25.27 -7.87 -22.56
CA PHE A 379 -25.18 -8.25 -21.15
C PHE A 379 -26.54 -8.41 -20.42
N GLN A 380 -27.69 -8.25 -21.09
CA GLN A 380 -29.01 -8.48 -20.49
C GLN A 380 -29.49 -9.94 -20.59
N ASP A 381 -29.03 -10.70 -21.59
CA ASP A 381 -29.47 -12.07 -21.84
C ASP A 381 -28.61 -13.06 -21.01
N PRO A 382 -29.13 -13.66 -19.91
CA PRO A 382 -28.29 -14.32 -18.92
C PRO A 382 -27.63 -15.59 -19.43
N GLY A 383 -26.33 -15.73 -19.17
CA GLY A 383 -25.53 -16.87 -19.62
C GLY A 383 -25.00 -16.76 -21.05
N VAL A 384 -25.37 -15.72 -21.81
CA VAL A 384 -24.86 -15.51 -23.18
C VAL A 384 -23.47 -14.89 -23.14
N ALA A 385 -23.35 -13.71 -22.52
CA ALA A 385 -22.08 -13.02 -22.36
C ALA A 385 -21.11 -13.81 -21.47
N GLU A 386 -21.63 -14.48 -20.44
CA GLU A 386 -20.84 -15.29 -19.54
C GLU A 386 -20.27 -16.54 -20.22
N ALA A 387 -21.02 -17.20 -21.11
CA ALA A 387 -20.49 -18.31 -21.91
C ALA A 387 -19.41 -17.89 -22.93
N GLU A 388 -19.41 -16.62 -23.37
CA GLU A 388 -18.31 -16.05 -24.16
C GLU A 388 -17.05 -15.83 -23.29
N MET A 389 -17.22 -15.25 -22.10
CA MET A 389 -16.10 -14.80 -21.26
C MET A 389 -15.48 -15.89 -20.39
N GLU A 390 -16.29 -16.77 -19.79
CA GLU A 390 -15.85 -17.85 -18.90
C GLU A 390 -15.14 -18.98 -19.66
N LYS A 391 -15.21 -18.99 -21.00
CA LYS A 391 -14.53 -19.93 -21.89
C LYS A 391 -12.99 -19.88 -21.77
N ASP A 392 -12.42 -18.69 -21.59
CA ASP A 392 -10.98 -18.47 -21.43
C ASP A 392 -10.73 -17.17 -20.62
N LEU A 393 -10.74 -17.31 -19.30
CA LEU A 393 -10.51 -16.19 -18.38
C LEU A 393 -9.14 -15.54 -18.57
N GLU A 394 -8.10 -16.32 -18.92
CA GLU A 394 -6.74 -15.79 -19.05
C GLU A 394 -6.61 -14.89 -20.29
N ARG A 395 -7.17 -15.32 -21.43
CA ARG A 395 -7.31 -14.48 -22.62
C ARG A 395 -8.13 -13.22 -22.32
N ILE A 396 -9.27 -13.35 -21.66
CA ILE A 396 -10.14 -12.19 -21.35
C ILE A 396 -9.40 -11.16 -20.49
N PHE A 397 -8.69 -11.55 -19.43
CA PHE A 397 -7.95 -10.58 -18.61
C PHE A 397 -6.76 -9.93 -19.33
N LYS A 398 -6.07 -10.65 -20.23
CA LYS A 398 -5.02 -10.03 -21.08
C LYS A 398 -5.58 -9.05 -22.11
N ILE A 399 -6.79 -9.26 -22.62
CA ILE A 399 -7.49 -8.31 -23.49
C ILE A 399 -7.93 -7.08 -22.67
N MET A 400 -8.64 -7.30 -21.56
CA MET A 400 -9.23 -6.22 -20.76
C MET A 400 -8.18 -5.30 -20.14
N PHE A 401 -7.14 -5.86 -19.49
CA PHE A 401 -6.08 -5.09 -18.84
C PHE A 401 -4.95 -4.71 -19.81
N THR A 402 -5.29 -3.96 -20.86
CA THR A 402 -4.33 -3.34 -21.79
C THR A 402 -4.11 -1.87 -21.40
N GLY A 403 -2.87 -1.48 -21.08
CA GLY A 403 -2.51 -0.09 -20.77
C GLY A 403 -2.36 0.79 -22.01
N SER A 404 -2.38 2.12 -21.85
CA SER A 404 -2.25 3.07 -22.98
C SER A 404 -0.95 2.89 -23.79
N ALA A 405 0.16 2.54 -23.14
CA ALA A 405 1.44 2.24 -23.79
C ALA A 405 1.42 0.95 -24.66
N ASP A 406 0.44 0.06 -24.47
CA ASP A 406 0.26 -1.17 -25.25
C ASP A 406 -0.78 -1.02 -26.38
N SER A 407 -1.42 0.15 -26.51
CA SER A 407 -2.60 0.34 -27.39
C SER A 407 -2.34 0.17 -28.89
N ASP A 408 -1.11 0.39 -29.37
CA ASP A 408 -0.70 0.17 -30.77
C ASP A 408 -0.78 -1.32 -31.22
N LYS A 409 -1.01 -2.26 -30.29
CA LYS A 409 -1.14 -3.71 -30.59
C LYS A 409 -2.47 -4.11 -31.24
N GLY A 410 -3.39 -3.17 -31.45
CA GLY A 410 -4.65 -3.40 -32.18
C GLY A 410 -5.75 -4.12 -31.39
N LEU A 411 -5.60 -4.27 -30.06
CA LEU A 411 -6.54 -4.94 -29.16
C LEU A 411 -7.74 -4.05 -28.77
N LEU A 412 -8.34 -3.36 -29.75
CA LEU A 412 -9.44 -2.43 -29.54
C LEU A 412 -10.77 -3.19 -29.38
N ILE A 413 -11.29 -3.24 -28.15
CA ILE A 413 -12.64 -3.74 -27.86
C ILE A 413 -13.67 -2.78 -28.45
N ASN A 414 -14.36 -3.21 -29.51
CA ASN A 414 -15.45 -2.43 -30.09
C ASN A 414 -16.76 -2.70 -29.34
N THR A 415 -17.25 -1.73 -28.55
CA THR A 415 -18.49 -1.86 -27.79
C THR A 415 -19.77 -1.54 -28.59
N GLU A 416 -19.62 -1.18 -29.87
CA GLU A 416 -20.73 -1.05 -30.82
C GLU A 416 -21.11 -2.38 -31.48
N ASN A 417 -22.40 -2.52 -31.82
CA ASN A 417 -22.95 -3.61 -32.62
C ASN A 417 -22.55 -5.02 -32.13
N VAL A 418 -22.55 -5.21 -30.80
CA VAL A 418 -22.10 -6.41 -30.10
C VAL A 418 -23.11 -7.53 -30.23
N CYS A 419 -24.40 -7.23 -30.07
CA CYS A 419 -25.49 -8.16 -30.31
C CYS A 419 -25.47 -8.70 -31.75
N GLU A 420 -25.25 -7.81 -32.72
CA GLU A 420 -25.19 -8.10 -34.15
C GLU A 420 -23.92 -8.88 -34.54
N ARG A 421 -22.81 -8.65 -33.82
CA ARG A 421 -21.55 -9.40 -33.96
C ARG A 421 -21.59 -10.77 -33.26
N GLY A 422 -22.53 -10.97 -32.34
CA GLY A 422 -22.67 -12.20 -31.55
C GLY A 422 -21.62 -12.35 -30.44
N GLY A 423 -21.03 -11.25 -29.97
CA GLY A 423 -20.08 -11.27 -28.86
C GLY A 423 -19.17 -10.05 -28.77
N LEU A 424 -18.77 -9.70 -27.54
CA LEU A 424 -17.95 -8.53 -27.26
C LEU A 424 -16.50 -8.71 -27.74
N PHE A 425 -15.97 -9.93 -27.58
CA PHE A 425 -14.58 -10.31 -27.87
C PHE A 425 -14.44 -11.11 -29.18
N VAL A 426 -15.55 -11.33 -29.90
CA VAL A 426 -15.59 -11.92 -31.24
C VAL A 426 -14.81 -11.05 -32.23
N GLY A 427 -13.82 -11.66 -32.89
CA GLY A 427 -12.92 -11.01 -33.85
C GLY A 427 -11.56 -10.58 -33.29
N LEU A 428 -11.37 -10.62 -31.96
CA LEU A 428 -10.05 -10.43 -31.32
C LEU A 428 -9.25 -11.75 -31.34
N PRO A 429 -7.90 -11.71 -31.42
CA PRO A 429 -7.07 -12.92 -31.48
C PRO A 429 -7.23 -13.84 -30.26
N ASP A 430 -6.92 -15.12 -30.43
CA ASP A 430 -6.95 -16.12 -29.34
C ASP A 430 -5.72 -16.01 -28.43
N ASP A 431 -4.51 -15.90 -29.00
CA ASP A 431 -3.28 -15.61 -28.24
C ASP A 431 -3.07 -14.10 -28.12
N VAL A 432 -2.81 -13.63 -26.90
CA VAL A 432 -2.72 -12.22 -26.53
C VAL A 432 -1.55 -12.04 -25.54
N PRO A 433 -0.58 -11.16 -25.81
CA PRO A 433 0.53 -10.93 -24.89
C PRO A 433 0.06 -10.18 -23.63
N ARG A 434 0.58 -10.56 -22.46
CA ARG A 434 0.28 -9.86 -21.19
C ARG A 434 0.85 -8.43 -21.21
N SER A 435 0.01 -7.45 -20.89
CA SER A 435 0.39 -6.03 -20.73
C SER A 435 1.35 -5.81 -19.56
N SER A 436 2.17 -4.76 -19.62
CA SER A 436 3.08 -4.39 -18.53
C SER A 436 2.36 -4.03 -17.23
N MET A 437 1.13 -3.50 -17.29
CA MET A 437 0.33 -3.12 -16.12
C MET A 437 -0.17 -4.33 -15.29
N LEU A 438 -0.12 -5.53 -15.87
CA LEU A 438 -0.63 -6.76 -15.29
C LEU A 438 0.54 -7.71 -15.01
N SER A 439 0.93 -7.88 -13.75
CA SER A 439 1.92 -8.89 -13.36
C SER A 439 1.37 -10.31 -13.55
N GLU A 440 2.25 -11.31 -13.60
CA GLU A 440 1.82 -12.71 -13.66
C GLU A 440 1.00 -13.09 -12.42
N SER A 441 1.46 -12.69 -11.23
CA SER A 441 0.74 -12.90 -9.97
C SER A 441 -0.64 -12.25 -9.97
N ALA A 442 -0.80 -11.05 -10.55
CA ALA A 442 -2.10 -10.40 -10.67
C ALA A 442 -3.02 -11.12 -11.66
N LEU A 443 -2.53 -11.50 -12.84
CA LEU A 443 -3.29 -12.27 -13.83
C LEU A 443 -3.83 -13.57 -13.22
N GLN A 444 -2.94 -14.37 -12.60
CA GLN A 444 -3.33 -15.64 -11.99
C GLN A 444 -4.30 -15.44 -10.80
N TYR A 445 -4.15 -14.36 -10.03
CA TYR A 445 -5.09 -14.00 -8.97
C TYR A 445 -6.50 -13.65 -9.52
N TYR A 446 -6.61 -12.87 -10.60
CA TYR A 446 -7.90 -12.57 -11.25
C TYR A 446 -8.53 -13.84 -11.84
N VAL A 447 -7.77 -14.67 -12.57
CA VAL A 447 -8.24 -15.96 -13.10
C VAL A 447 -8.76 -16.85 -11.96
N GLN A 448 -8.04 -16.96 -10.84
CA GLN A 448 -8.47 -17.75 -9.69
C GLN A 448 -9.75 -17.21 -9.02
N GLN A 449 -9.95 -15.89 -8.97
CA GLN A 449 -11.17 -15.29 -8.41
C GLN A 449 -12.37 -15.55 -9.33
N TYR A 450 -12.24 -15.30 -10.63
CA TYR A 450 -13.35 -15.46 -11.56
C TYR A 450 -13.73 -16.91 -11.84
N SER A 451 -12.78 -17.84 -11.71
CA SER A 451 -13.05 -19.29 -11.70
C SER A 451 -14.01 -19.73 -10.57
N LYS A 452 -14.29 -18.86 -9.58
CA LYS A 452 -15.27 -19.10 -8.51
C LYS A 452 -16.64 -18.46 -8.78
N SER A 453 -16.69 -17.33 -9.49
CA SER A 453 -17.83 -16.39 -9.43
C SER A 453 -18.55 -16.08 -10.75
N GLY A 454 -17.83 -16.08 -11.88
CA GLY A 454 -18.37 -15.59 -13.16
C GLY A 454 -18.56 -14.06 -13.23
N PHE A 455 -19.42 -13.59 -14.15
CA PHE A 455 -19.61 -12.17 -14.51
C PHE A 455 -21.10 -11.71 -14.45
N ARG A 456 -21.44 -10.49 -13.94
CA ARG A 456 -22.83 -9.93 -13.82
C ARG A 456 -22.90 -8.35 -13.83
N PHE A 457 -24.05 -7.70 -14.12
CA PHE A 457 -24.16 -6.27 -14.61
C PHE A 457 -25.42 -5.43 -14.19
N TRP A 458 -25.37 -4.06 -14.03
CA TRP A 458 -26.55 -3.11 -13.84
C TRP A 458 -26.22 -1.55 -13.81
N SER A 459 -27.12 -0.60 -14.20
CA SER A 459 -26.96 0.92 -14.16
C SER A 459 -28.25 1.79 -13.92
N ASP A 460 -28.36 3.12 -13.60
CA ASP A 460 -27.51 4.36 -13.36
C ASP A 460 -28.34 5.55 -12.71
N LEU A 461 -27.76 6.63 -12.11
CA LEU A 461 -28.46 7.92 -11.70
C LEU A 461 -27.52 9.15 -11.31
N GLN A 462 -27.97 10.25 -10.63
CA GLN A 462 -27.39 11.64 -10.58
C GLN A 462 -27.25 12.40 -9.20
N VAL A 463 -26.12 13.13 -8.92
CA VAL A 463 -25.73 13.84 -7.64
C VAL A 463 -25.24 15.32 -7.82
N PRO A 464 -25.41 16.26 -6.85
CA PRO A 464 -24.83 17.62 -6.87
C PRO A 464 -23.46 17.80 -6.14
N ASN A 465 -22.83 18.99 -6.25
CA ASN A 465 -21.57 19.39 -5.59
C ASN A 465 -20.27 18.66 -6.03
N LEU A 466 -20.09 18.50 -7.35
CA LEU A 466 -18.95 17.79 -7.95
C LEU A 466 -17.65 18.63 -8.04
N THR A 467 -16.53 18.09 -7.54
CA THR A 467 -15.16 18.45 -7.94
C THR A 467 -14.63 17.48 -8.99
N ARG A 468 -13.56 17.84 -9.74
CA ARG A 468 -12.97 16.99 -10.78
C ARG A 468 -11.43 17.05 -10.73
N GLY A 469 -10.81 15.88 -10.88
CA GLY A 469 -9.40 15.73 -11.25
C GLY A 469 -9.28 15.13 -12.66
N HIS A 470 -8.10 15.21 -13.26
CA HIS A 470 -7.77 14.59 -14.54
C HIS A 470 -6.32 14.09 -14.46
N ILE A 471 -6.06 12.91 -15.02
CA ILE A 471 -4.73 12.33 -15.16
C ILE A 471 -4.50 12.14 -16.66
N GLU A 472 -3.44 12.78 -17.18
CA GLU A 472 -3.10 12.70 -18.60
C GLU A 472 -2.44 11.34 -18.91
N GLN A 473 -2.59 10.85 -20.15
CA GLN A 473 -2.00 9.59 -20.61
C GLN A 473 -2.34 8.39 -19.70
N CYS A 474 -3.63 8.25 -19.38
CA CYS A 474 -4.19 7.17 -18.58
C CYS A 474 -5.41 6.58 -19.29
N GLY A 475 -5.51 5.25 -19.32
CA GLY A 475 -6.65 4.52 -19.88
C GLY A 475 -7.82 4.39 -18.89
N HIS A 476 -8.62 3.34 -19.08
CA HIS A 476 -9.77 3.06 -18.21
C HIS A 476 -9.34 2.68 -16.78
N TRP A 477 -8.29 1.86 -16.64
CA TRP A 477 -7.86 1.25 -15.37
C TRP A 477 -7.04 2.17 -14.46
N THR A 478 -7.53 3.38 -14.19
CA THR A 478 -6.81 4.47 -13.52
C THR A 478 -6.05 4.04 -12.25
N GLN A 479 -6.69 3.23 -11.42
CA GLN A 479 -6.16 2.69 -10.16
C GLN A 479 -4.98 1.73 -10.30
N MET A 480 -4.79 1.16 -11.49
CA MET A 480 -3.68 0.25 -11.83
C MET A 480 -2.66 0.86 -12.79
N GLU A 481 -3.08 1.78 -13.66
CA GLU A 481 -2.24 2.36 -14.73
C GLU A 481 -1.50 3.63 -14.30
N ARG A 482 -2.13 4.53 -13.52
CA ARG A 482 -1.50 5.71 -12.91
C ARG A 482 -1.74 5.77 -11.39
N PRO A 483 -1.30 4.73 -10.66
CA PRO A 483 -1.61 4.56 -9.24
C PRO A 483 -1.03 5.66 -8.35
N ALA A 484 0.14 6.23 -8.67
CA ALA A 484 0.76 7.28 -7.86
C ALA A 484 -0.02 8.61 -7.95
N GLU A 485 -0.48 8.94 -9.15
CA GLU A 485 -1.20 10.16 -9.52
C GLU A 485 -2.60 10.11 -8.92
N LEU A 486 -3.25 8.94 -9.03
CA LEU A 486 -4.50 8.67 -8.34
C LEU A 486 -4.34 8.78 -6.83
N ASN A 487 -3.34 8.12 -6.23
CA ASN A 487 -3.11 8.16 -4.78
C ASN A 487 -2.93 9.61 -4.30
N LYS A 488 -2.15 10.41 -5.04
CA LYS A 488 -1.93 11.84 -4.76
C LYS A 488 -3.23 12.66 -4.80
N ILE A 489 -4.06 12.47 -5.83
CA ILE A 489 -5.36 13.16 -5.96
C ILE A 489 -6.34 12.70 -4.86
N LEU A 490 -6.47 11.39 -4.67
CA LEU A 490 -7.39 10.77 -3.72
C LEU A 490 -7.05 11.15 -2.27
N LEU A 491 -5.79 11.06 -1.87
CA LEU A 491 -5.35 11.46 -0.53
C LEU A 491 -5.49 12.96 -0.30
N SER A 492 -5.25 13.80 -1.30
CA SER A 492 -5.50 15.25 -1.19
C SER A 492 -6.98 15.55 -0.95
N TRP A 493 -7.88 14.90 -1.71
CA TRP A 493 -9.33 15.06 -1.56
C TRP A 493 -9.86 14.52 -0.23
N LEU A 494 -9.40 13.34 0.19
CA LEU A 494 -9.76 12.74 1.49
C LEU A 494 -9.36 13.67 2.64
N ASN A 495 -8.13 14.18 2.63
CA ASN A 495 -7.67 15.14 3.64
C ASN A 495 -8.53 16.42 3.64
N GLU A 496 -8.83 17.00 2.48
CA GLU A 496 -9.67 18.20 2.40
C GLU A 496 -11.07 17.97 3.00
N VAL A 497 -11.73 16.86 2.65
CA VAL A 497 -13.10 16.57 3.10
C VAL A 497 -13.15 16.17 4.57
N HIS A 498 -12.21 15.36 5.06
CA HIS A 498 -12.14 14.97 6.47
C HIS A 498 -11.61 16.09 7.39
N GLN A 499 -10.87 17.08 6.87
CA GLN A 499 -10.59 18.32 7.64
C GLN A 499 -11.84 19.21 7.72
N LYS A 500 -12.52 19.46 6.60
CA LYS A 500 -13.78 20.23 6.55
C LYS A 500 -14.91 19.59 7.38
N ALA A 501 -14.88 18.28 7.59
CA ALA A 501 -15.81 17.54 8.44
C ALA A 501 -15.87 18.04 9.90
N SER A 502 -14.83 18.74 10.37
CA SER A 502 -14.74 19.34 11.71
C SER A 502 -15.73 20.50 11.94
N ILE A 503 -16.34 21.04 10.88
CA ILE A 503 -17.30 22.14 10.94
C ILE A 503 -18.72 21.57 10.75
N PRO A 504 -19.67 21.82 11.68
CA PRO A 504 -21.03 21.33 11.54
C PRO A 504 -21.75 22.04 10.39
N VAL A 505 -21.90 21.34 9.26
CA VAL A 505 -22.74 21.78 8.14
C VAL A 505 -24.20 21.52 8.50
N SER A 506 -24.92 22.56 8.90
CA SER A 506 -26.37 22.47 9.11
C SER A 506 -27.05 22.01 7.80
N PRO A 507 -27.97 21.03 7.85
CA PRO A 507 -28.71 20.63 6.67
C PRO A 507 -29.53 21.82 6.14
N ARG A 508 -29.42 22.08 4.84
CA ARG A 508 -30.36 22.94 4.13
C ARG A 508 -31.47 22.05 3.57
N LEU A 509 -32.71 22.46 3.87
CA LEU A 509 -33.95 21.90 3.32
C LEU A 509 -34.06 22.18 1.82
#